data_AF-A0A938J7Q9-F1
#
_entry.id   AF-A0A938J7Q9-F1
#
_cell.length_a   1.000
_cell.length_b   1.000
_cell.length_c   1.000
_cell.angle_alpha   90.00
_cell.angle_beta   90.00
_cell.angle_gamma   90.00
#
_symmetry.space_group_name_H-M   'P 1'
#
loop_
_entity.id
_entity.type
_entity.pdbx_description
1 polymer ?
#
loop_
_entity_poly.entity_id
_entity_poly.type
_entity_poly.pdbx_seq_one_letter_code
_entity_poly.pdbx_strand_id
1 'polypeptide(L)'
;MSGGLNSDGDGFGHGTLVAGIATGGAEVYSGVAPRAKLVSLDVLNDLGVGSMSDVIAACDWILQNKAQYNIRVANFSINAGAGASILFDPLDRAVERLWLNGVVVVASAGNYGNIASGVLFSPANDPFVITVGASDVNGDGDGDKYNDFAAPWSSSGYTYDGFFKPELAAPGRQITSSVPAASTLATLFPSRKAASNYMWMSGTSFAAPLVSGTAAWMLARNPSWTPDQVKGALMLDADEPDGYDAPGALGVGVLDSDGDPGTGNPPNPNAALNQFVVIDPTTGQKVFDSASWASAAAANASWASASWSSASWANASWSSASWSSASWADASWADASWANHVLANTLSVE
;
A
#
# COMPACT_ATOMS: atom_id res chain seq x y z
N MET A 1 7.88 9.96 -20.24
CA MET A 1 8.28 11.38 -20.08
C MET A 1 7.19 12.24 -20.71
N SER A 2 6.24 12.69 -19.91
CA SER A 2 5.01 13.35 -20.37
C SER A 2 5.27 14.80 -20.79
N GLY A 3 4.71 15.21 -21.93
CA GLY A 3 4.87 16.54 -22.54
C GLY A 3 3.95 17.60 -21.95
N GLY A 4 3.89 17.72 -20.62
CA GLY A 4 3.25 18.82 -19.90
C GLY A 4 4.28 19.67 -19.15
N LEU A 5 3.85 20.73 -18.46
CA LEU A 5 4.67 21.47 -17.49
C LEU A 5 5.20 20.47 -16.45
N ASN A 6 6.42 20.00 -16.66
CA ASN A 6 7.16 19.20 -15.70
C ASN A 6 8.50 19.88 -15.51
N SER A 7 8.66 20.50 -14.35
CA SER A 7 9.87 21.20 -13.98
C SER A 7 10.98 20.22 -13.59
N ASP A 8 12.24 20.64 -13.70
CA ASP A 8 13.35 19.83 -13.20
C ASP A 8 13.20 19.63 -11.68
N GLY A 9 13.17 18.37 -11.24
CA GLY A 9 12.97 18.01 -9.82
C GLY A 9 11.52 17.64 -9.53
N ASP A 10 11.02 18.01 -8.36
CA ASP A 10 9.64 17.78 -7.94
C ASP A 10 8.86 19.10 -7.93
N GLY A 11 8.27 19.46 -9.07
CA GLY A 11 7.52 20.71 -9.20
C GLY A 11 6.18 20.70 -8.47
N PHE A 12 5.55 19.54 -8.31
CA PHE A 12 4.29 19.45 -7.57
C PHE A 12 4.51 19.51 -6.04
N GLY A 13 5.53 18.82 -5.53
CA GLY A 13 5.97 18.81 -4.14
C GLY A 13 5.60 17.56 -3.34
N HIS A 14 4.69 16.73 -3.86
CA HIS A 14 4.20 15.53 -3.17
C HIS A 14 5.29 14.46 -3.03
N GLY A 15 6.06 14.22 -4.10
CA GLY A 15 7.11 13.20 -4.11
C GLY A 15 8.20 13.46 -3.07
N THR A 16 8.60 14.72 -2.89
CA THR A 16 9.56 15.15 -1.86
C THR A 16 9.01 14.96 -0.46
N LEU A 17 7.71 15.23 -0.27
CA LEU A 17 7.05 15.05 1.02
C LEU A 17 6.99 13.58 1.41
N VAL A 18 6.55 12.73 0.48
CA VAL A 18 6.51 11.26 0.62
C VAL A 18 7.92 10.70 0.87
N ALA A 19 8.92 11.08 0.07
CA ALA A 19 10.29 10.63 0.22
C ALA A 19 10.91 11.05 1.56
N GLY A 20 10.59 12.26 2.03
CA GLY A 20 11.01 12.78 3.33
C GLY A 20 10.42 11.96 4.50
N ILE A 21 9.16 11.53 4.41
CA ILE A 21 8.55 10.67 5.44
C ILE A 21 9.24 9.30 5.50
N ALA A 22 9.55 8.71 4.34
CA ALA A 22 10.21 7.41 4.32
C ALA A 22 11.68 7.47 4.77
N THR A 23 12.44 8.48 4.33
CA THR A 23 13.92 8.45 4.38
C THR A 23 14.60 9.78 4.71
N GLY A 24 13.84 10.83 5.06
CA GLY A 24 14.40 12.15 5.36
C GLY A 24 15.36 12.13 6.54
N GLY A 25 16.53 12.75 6.40
CA GLY A 25 17.57 12.79 7.45
C GLY A 25 17.52 14.03 8.35
N ALA A 26 16.38 14.70 8.47
CA ALA A 26 16.26 15.92 9.27
C ALA A 26 16.19 15.60 10.77
N GLU A 27 16.69 16.50 11.62
CA GLU A 27 16.73 16.28 13.08
C GLU A 27 15.33 16.26 13.72
N VAL A 28 14.45 17.18 13.29
CA VAL A 28 13.11 17.35 13.89
C VAL A 28 12.05 16.52 13.14
N TYR A 29 12.07 16.55 11.81
CA TYR A 29 11.14 15.82 10.95
C TYR A 29 11.89 14.70 10.23
N SER A 30 12.48 13.78 11.01
CA SER A 30 13.17 12.61 10.46
C SER A 30 12.16 11.67 9.80
N GLY A 31 12.53 11.12 8.66
CA GLY A 31 11.83 9.97 8.11
C GLY A 31 12.08 8.71 8.95
N VAL A 32 11.31 7.67 8.66
CA VAL A 32 11.37 6.39 9.41
C VAL A 32 12.70 5.67 9.20
N ALA A 33 13.25 5.68 7.99
CA ALA A 33 14.53 5.07 7.65
C ALA A 33 15.53 6.10 7.12
N PRO A 34 16.06 7.01 7.95
CA PRO A 34 16.87 8.17 7.52
C PRO A 34 18.23 7.78 6.90
N ARG A 35 18.61 6.51 7.01
CA ARG A 35 19.85 5.94 6.44
C ARG A 35 19.63 5.12 5.18
N ALA A 36 18.37 4.89 4.78
CA ALA A 36 18.06 4.22 3.52
C ALA A 36 18.41 5.15 2.35
N LYS A 37 18.86 4.56 1.25
CA LYS A 37 19.11 5.31 0.00
C LYS A 37 17.78 5.48 -0.74
N LEU A 38 17.61 6.65 -1.36
CA LEU A 38 16.43 6.97 -2.15
C LEU A 38 16.75 6.89 -3.64
N VAL A 39 15.86 6.25 -4.41
CA VAL A 39 15.79 6.37 -5.87
C VAL A 39 14.46 7.03 -6.19
N SER A 40 14.50 8.20 -6.83
CA SER A 40 13.30 8.94 -7.23
C SER A 40 13.02 8.70 -8.71
N LEU A 41 11.78 8.28 -9.01
CA LEU A 41 11.27 8.13 -10.37
C LEU A 41 10.08 9.05 -10.50
N ASP A 42 10.26 10.14 -11.25
CA ASP A 42 9.21 11.10 -11.50
C ASP A 42 8.30 10.61 -12.66
N VAL A 43 7.04 10.32 -12.31
CA VAL A 43 6.04 9.74 -13.20
C VAL A 43 4.78 10.61 -13.31
N LEU A 44 4.73 11.72 -12.57
CA LEU A 44 3.64 12.68 -12.56
C LEU A 44 4.17 14.05 -13.02
N ASN A 45 3.30 14.92 -13.49
CA ASN A 45 3.69 16.29 -13.84
C ASN A 45 3.54 17.26 -12.64
N ASP A 46 3.83 18.54 -12.84
CA ASP A 46 3.72 19.61 -11.83
C ASP A 46 2.29 19.86 -11.32
N LEU A 47 1.28 19.14 -11.85
CA LEU A 47 -0.11 19.13 -11.39
C LEU A 47 -0.48 17.87 -10.60
N GLY A 48 0.49 16.98 -10.36
CA GLY A 48 0.27 15.71 -9.66
C GLY A 48 -0.46 14.67 -10.51
N VAL A 49 -0.44 14.79 -11.84
CA VAL A 49 -1.13 13.89 -12.77
C VAL A 49 -0.12 13.18 -13.68
N GLY A 50 -0.30 11.89 -13.92
CA GLY A 50 0.57 11.07 -14.75
C GLY A 50 -0.20 10.08 -15.63
N SER A 51 0.52 9.27 -16.39
CA SER A 51 -0.09 8.22 -17.22
C SER A 51 0.15 6.82 -16.65
N MET A 52 -0.86 5.95 -16.83
CA MET A 52 -0.74 4.48 -16.96
C MET A 52 0.67 3.99 -17.28
N SER A 53 1.04 4.33 -18.51
CA SER A 53 2.26 3.87 -19.15
C SER A 53 3.53 4.37 -18.49
N ASP A 54 3.57 5.59 -17.95
CA ASP A 54 4.77 6.11 -17.27
C ASP A 54 5.02 5.37 -15.95
N VAL A 55 3.97 5.04 -15.18
CA VAL A 55 4.09 4.27 -13.94
C VAL A 55 4.51 2.83 -14.21
N ILE A 56 3.94 2.19 -15.24
CA ILE A 56 4.35 0.84 -15.67
C ILE A 56 5.81 0.85 -16.15
N ALA A 57 6.22 1.84 -16.94
CA ALA A 57 7.60 1.99 -17.37
C ALA A 57 8.57 2.19 -16.19
N ALA A 58 8.14 2.89 -15.13
CA ALA A 58 8.91 3.00 -13.90
C ALA A 58 9.05 1.65 -13.17
N CYS A 59 8.00 0.82 -13.13
CA CYS A 59 8.09 -0.55 -12.59
C CYS A 59 9.12 -1.39 -13.37
N ASP A 60 9.09 -1.34 -14.71
CA ASP A 60 10.06 -2.04 -15.55
C ASP A 60 11.49 -1.51 -15.31
N TRP A 61 11.66 -0.19 -15.16
CA TRP A 61 12.96 0.40 -14.82
C TRP A 61 13.46 -0.09 -13.46
N ILE A 62 12.59 -0.16 -12.45
CA ILE A 62 12.93 -0.71 -11.13
C ILE A 62 13.45 -2.14 -11.27
N LEU A 63 12.75 -3.02 -11.99
CA LEU A 63 13.19 -4.41 -12.17
C LEU A 63 14.57 -4.53 -12.83
N GLN A 64 14.82 -3.70 -13.85
CA GLN A 64 16.09 -3.68 -14.58
C GLN A 64 17.25 -3.15 -13.74
N ASN A 65 16.97 -2.22 -12.80
CA ASN A 65 17.99 -1.50 -12.05
C ASN A 65 18.07 -1.90 -10.56
N LYS A 66 17.18 -2.76 -10.07
CA LYS A 66 17.11 -3.12 -8.64
C LYS A 66 18.43 -3.68 -8.11
N ALA A 67 19.17 -4.43 -8.91
CA ALA A 67 20.46 -5.00 -8.51
C ALA A 67 21.53 -3.92 -8.40
N GLN A 68 21.55 -2.96 -9.34
CA GLN A 68 22.52 -1.87 -9.38
C GLN A 68 22.35 -0.91 -8.20
N TYR A 69 21.11 -0.54 -7.88
CA TYR A 69 20.83 0.43 -6.80
C TYR A 69 20.40 -0.23 -5.49
N ASN A 70 20.35 -1.57 -5.43
CA ASN A 70 19.79 -2.32 -4.31
C ASN A 70 18.37 -1.85 -3.95
N ILE A 71 17.49 -1.73 -4.96
CA ILE A 71 16.10 -1.34 -4.75
C ILE A 71 15.36 -2.52 -4.16
N ARG A 72 14.84 -2.33 -2.95
CA ARG A 72 14.19 -3.38 -2.16
C ARG A 72 12.76 -3.04 -1.73
N VAL A 73 12.39 -1.76 -1.75
CA VAL A 73 11.05 -1.25 -1.44
C VAL A 73 10.68 -0.22 -2.50
N ALA A 74 9.44 -0.26 -2.98
CA ALA A 74 8.85 0.71 -3.90
C ALA A 74 7.54 1.22 -3.30
N ASN A 75 7.43 2.55 -3.18
CA ASN A 75 6.26 3.22 -2.60
C ASN A 75 5.41 3.85 -3.70
N PHE A 76 4.12 3.51 -3.74
CA PHE A 76 3.12 4.03 -4.66
C PHE A 76 2.06 4.80 -3.87
N SER A 77 2.36 6.07 -3.56
CA SER A 77 1.38 7.01 -2.98
C SER A 77 0.53 7.67 -4.08
N ILE A 78 -0.04 6.84 -4.95
CA ILE A 78 -0.81 7.21 -6.14
C ILE A 78 -1.87 6.15 -6.41
N ASN A 79 -2.98 6.54 -7.03
CA ASN A 79 -4.03 5.61 -7.43
C ASN A 79 -4.44 5.85 -8.89
N ALA A 80 -4.88 4.77 -9.55
CA ALA A 80 -5.47 4.83 -10.87
C ALA A 80 -6.79 5.60 -10.89
N GLY A 81 -7.03 6.36 -11.96
CA GLY A 81 -8.25 7.13 -12.14
C GLY A 81 -9.51 6.28 -12.45
N ALA A 82 -9.36 4.98 -12.66
CA ALA A 82 -10.46 4.04 -12.84
C ALA A 82 -10.15 2.74 -12.09
N GLY A 83 -11.17 2.21 -11.41
CA GLY A 83 -11.05 0.94 -10.73
C GLY A 83 -11.10 -0.23 -11.73
N ALA A 84 -10.36 -1.28 -11.44
CA ALA A 84 -10.28 -2.46 -12.28
C ALA A 84 -10.04 -3.72 -11.44
N SER A 85 -10.35 -4.87 -12.02
CA SER A 85 -9.96 -6.16 -11.45
C SER A 85 -8.50 -6.48 -11.81
N ILE A 86 -7.81 -7.17 -10.90
CA ILE A 86 -6.43 -7.62 -11.06
C ILE A 86 -6.24 -8.53 -12.28
N LEU A 87 -7.33 -9.09 -12.81
CA LEU A 87 -7.33 -9.92 -14.01
C LEU A 87 -6.95 -9.13 -15.26
N PHE A 88 -7.24 -7.83 -15.31
CA PHE A 88 -7.11 -7.02 -16.52
C PHE A 88 -6.31 -5.75 -16.32
N ASP A 89 -6.06 -5.32 -15.08
CA ASP A 89 -5.32 -4.11 -14.80
C ASP A 89 -3.81 -4.30 -15.11
N PRO A 90 -3.23 -3.49 -16.00
CA PRO A 90 -1.82 -3.61 -16.38
C PRO A 90 -0.84 -3.07 -15.32
N LEU A 91 -1.28 -2.17 -14.44
CA LEU A 91 -0.47 -1.67 -13.33
C LEU A 91 -0.39 -2.72 -12.21
N ASP A 92 -1.48 -3.42 -11.90
CA ASP A 92 -1.46 -4.55 -10.95
C ASP A 92 -0.44 -5.59 -11.38
N ARG A 93 -0.50 -6.03 -12.65
CA ARG A 93 0.51 -6.95 -13.24
C ARG A 93 1.94 -6.42 -13.15
N ALA A 94 2.14 -5.10 -13.26
CA ALA A 94 3.46 -4.50 -13.15
C ALA A 94 3.99 -4.55 -11.72
N VAL A 95 3.17 -4.27 -10.71
CA VAL A 95 3.55 -4.33 -9.30
C VAL A 95 3.68 -5.76 -8.78
N GLU A 96 2.88 -6.71 -9.28
CA GLU A 96 3.07 -8.15 -9.05
C GLU A 96 4.46 -8.60 -9.50
N ARG A 97 4.92 -8.14 -10.67
CA ARG A 97 6.27 -8.45 -11.15
C ARG A 97 7.35 -7.87 -10.23
N LEU A 98 7.16 -6.67 -9.67
CA LEU A 98 8.06 -6.15 -8.64
C LEU A 98 8.11 -7.08 -7.42
N TRP A 99 6.92 -7.40 -6.88
CA TRP A 99 6.72 -8.23 -5.69
C TRP A 99 7.37 -9.61 -5.83
N LEU A 100 6.98 -10.34 -6.87
CA LEU A 100 7.43 -11.71 -7.11
C LEU A 100 8.93 -11.80 -7.41
N ASN A 101 9.55 -10.68 -7.78
CA ASN A 101 10.98 -10.57 -8.02
C ASN A 101 11.74 -9.85 -6.89
N GLY A 102 11.18 -9.78 -5.69
CA GLY A 102 11.91 -9.44 -4.46
C GLY A 102 11.93 -7.96 -4.07
N VAL A 103 11.05 -7.14 -4.67
CA VAL A 103 10.85 -5.74 -4.28
C VAL A 103 9.53 -5.66 -3.50
N VAL A 104 9.58 -5.20 -2.25
CA VAL A 104 8.36 -4.91 -1.47
C VAL A 104 7.64 -3.74 -2.12
N VAL A 105 6.34 -3.90 -2.40
CA VAL A 105 5.51 -2.83 -2.95
C VAL A 105 4.55 -2.37 -1.86
N VAL A 106 4.55 -1.07 -1.58
CA VAL A 106 3.65 -0.43 -0.62
C VAL A 106 2.79 0.59 -1.37
N ALA A 107 1.48 0.55 -1.19
CA ALA A 107 0.51 1.39 -1.88
C ALA A 107 -0.42 2.10 -0.89
N SER A 108 -0.80 3.35 -1.18
CA SER A 108 -1.84 4.08 -0.43
C SER A 108 -3.22 3.50 -0.72
N ALA A 109 -4.04 3.32 0.31
CA ALA A 109 -5.36 2.67 0.14
C ALA A 109 -6.38 3.48 -0.68
N GLY A 110 -6.21 4.79 -0.80
CA GLY A 110 -7.28 5.67 -1.25
C GLY A 110 -7.70 6.71 -0.22
N ASN A 111 -8.08 7.90 -0.69
CA ASN A 111 -8.73 8.94 0.12
C ASN A 111 -10.25 9.01 -0.16
N TYR A 112 -10.90 7.86 -0.37
CA TYR A 112 -12.30 7.73 -0.77
C TYR A 112 -13.19 7.08 0.30
N GLY A 113 -12.94 7.34 1.59
CA GLY A 113 -13.70 6.75 2.72
C GLY A 113 -15.21 7.01 2.73
N ASN A 114 -15.71 7.89 1.85
CA ASN A 114 -17.15 8.09 1.64
C ASN A 114 -17.77 7.07 0.65
N ILE A 115 -16.96 6.27 -0.04
CA ILE A 115 -17.42 5.21 -0.93
C ILE A 115 -17.62 3.95 -0.10
N ALA A 116 -18.84 3.40 -0.12
CA ALA A 116 -19.15 2.16 0.57
C ALA A 116 -18.33 1.00 -0.02
N SER A 117 -17.43 0.42 0.78
CA SER A 117 -16.56 -0.70 0.43
C SER A 117 -15.77 -0.48 -0.88
N GLY A 118 -14.54 0.01 -0.79
CA GLY A 118 -13.72 0.07 -1.99
C GLY A 118 -12.29 0.52 -1.81
N VAL A 119 -11.38 -0.44 -1.90
CA VAL A 119 -10.02 -0.23 -2.42
C VAL A 119 -10.03 -0.74 -3.85
N LEU A 120 -10.57 0.07 -4.77
CA LEU A 120 -10.92 -0.36 -6.13
C LEU A 120 -9.84 -0.05 -7.17
N PHE A 121 -8.87 0.77 -6.81
CA PHE A 121 -7.93 1.39 -7.74
C PHE A 121 -6.55 0.76 -7.58
N SER A 122 -5.90 0.49 -8.72
CA SER A 122 -4.51 0.04 -8.74
C SER A 122 -3.53 1.14 -8.30
N PRO A 123 -2.42 0.76 -7.64
CA PRO A 123 -2.00 -0.60 -7.30
C PRO A 123 -2.57 -1.13 -5.96
N ALA A 124 -3.40 -0.36 -5.26
CA ALA A 124 -3.83 -0.67 -3.89
C ALA A 124 -4.79 -1.87 -3.78
N ASN A 125 -5.52 -2.18 -4.86
CA ASN A 125 -6.41 -3.33 -4.99
C ASN A 125 -5.66 -4.66 -5.21
N ASP A 126 -4.36 -4.64 -5.52
CA ASP A 126 -3.59 -5.85 -5.76
C ASP A 126 -3.37 -6.66 -4.46
N PRO A 127 -3.63 -7.98 -4.43
CA PRO A 127 -3.56 -8.75 -3.19
C PRO A 127 -2.13 -9.02 -2.72
N PHE A 128 -1.12 -8.97 -3.60
CA PHE A 128 0.27 -9.18 -3.18
C PHE A 128 0.80 -7.98 -2.39
N VAL A 129 0.52 -6.76 -2.87
CA VAL A 129 1.10 -5.53 -2.31
C VAL A 129 0.64 -5.25 -0.88
N ILE A 130 1.39 -4.37 -0.20
CA ILE A 130 1.00 -3.87 1.13
C ILE A 130 0.16 -2.61 0.92
N THR A 131 -1.14 -2.68 1.20
CA THR A 131 -2.04 -1.54 1.10
C THR A 131 -2.20 -0.88 2.46
N VAL A 132 -1.96 0.43 2.50
CA VAL A 132 -1.85 1.20 3.74
C VAL A 132 -3.00 2.19 3.87
N GLY A 133 -3.84 1.98 4.88
CA GLY A 133 -4.85 2.94 5.33
C GLY A 133 -4.23 4.07 6.16
N ALA A 134 -5.04 5.08 6.49
CA ALA A 134 -4.62 6.19 7.33
C ALA A 134 -5.34 6.13 8.69
N SER A 135 -4.56 6.13 9.77
CA SER A 135 -5.07 6.47 11.09
C SER A 135 -5.00 7.97 11.33
N ASP A 136 -5.91 8.43 12.17
CA ASP A 136 -6.01 9.76 12.71
C ASP A 136 -5.60 9.72 14.17
N VAL A 137 -4.34 10.08 14.44
CA VAL A 137 -3.75 10.04 15.79
C VAL A 137 -4.14 11.25 16.65
N ASN A 138 -5.31 11.83 16.38
CA ASN A 138 -5.91 13.02 17.02
C ASN A 138 -5.01 14.28 17.16
N GLY A 139 -3.80 14.27 16.59
CA GLY A 139 -2.89 15.41 16.52
C GLY A 139 -2.30 15.89 17.85
N ASP A 140 -2.49 15.17 18.96
CA ASP A 140 -1.88 15.49 20.26
C ASP A 140 -0.44 14.95 20.39
N GLY A 141 -0.10 13.89 19.64
CA GLY A 141 1.25 13.32 19.60
C GLY A 141 1.71 12.85 20.97
N ASP A 142 0.77 12.53 21.86
CA ASP A 142 1.02 12.13 23.23
C ASP A 142 1.29 10.62 23.38
N GLY A 143 1.15 9.87 22.28
CA GLY A 143 1.29 8.42 22.24
C GLY A 143 0.08 7.68 22.83
N ASP A 144 -1.04 8.37 23.03
CA ASP A 144 -2.28 7.82 23.56
C ASP A 144 -3.12 7.14 22.47
N LYS A 145 -2.83 5.85 22.26
CA LYS A 145 -3.60 4.99 21.35
C LYS A 145 -5.10 4.83 21.71
N TYR A 146 -5.56 5.32 22.87
CA TYR A 146 -6.98 5.27 23.26
C TYR A 146 -7.85 6.26 22.47
N ASN A 147 -7.24 7.21 21.76
CA ASN A 147 -7.97 8.20 20.96
C ASN A 147 -7.66 8.15 19.45
N ASP A 148 -6.87 7.17 19.00
CA ASP A 148 -6.60 6.91 17.59
C ASP A 148 -7.83 6.27 16.93
N PHE A 149 -8.19 6.75 15.73
CA PHE A 149 -9.27 6.16 14.93
C PHE A 149 -8.93 6.14 13.44
N ALA A 150 -9.65 5.36 12.66
CA ALA A 150 -9.55 5.37 11.20
C ALA A 150 -9.88 6.75 10.66
N ALA A 151 -8.95 7.34 9.90
CA ALA A 151 -9.18 8.64 9.30
C ALA A 151 -10.42 8.56 8.39
N PRO A 152 -11.37 9.50 8.49
CA PRO A 152 -12.68 9.36 7.83
C PRO A 152 -12.61 9.40 6.29
N TRP A 153 -11.49 9.85 5.74
CA TRP A 153 -11.23 9.81 4.29
C TRP A 153 -10.51 8.53 3.85
N SER A 154 -9.96 7.73 4.76
CA SER A 154 -9.23 6.51 4.40
C SER A 154 -10.16 5.49 3.75
N SER A 155 -9.78 5.00 2.58
CA SER A 155 -10.49 3.91 1.92
C SER A 155 -10.29 2.58 2.66
N SER A 156 -11.36 1.79 2.77
CA SER A 156 -11.35 0.42 3.26
C SER A 156 -12.48 -0.41 2.64
N GLY A 157 -12.42 -1.73 2.83
CA GLY A 157 -13.44 -2.68 2.39
C GLY A 157 -12.86 -3.74 1.45
N TYR A 158 -13.55 -3.99 0.35
CA TYR A 158 -13.18 -5.05 -0.59
C TYR A 158 -12.83 -4.51 -1.97
N THR A 159 -11.91 -5.21 -2.65
CA THR A 159 -11.61 -5.01 -4.07
C THR A 159 -12.70 -5.65 -4.95
N TYR A 160 -12.68 -5.40 -6.26
CA TYR A 160 -13.58 -6.10 -7.20
C TYR A 160 -13.42 -7.62 -7.18
N ASP A 161 -12.22 -8.07 -6.83
CA ASP A 161 -11.82 -9.47 -6.77
C ASP A 161 -12.08 -10.08 -5.39
N GLY A 162 -12.68 -9.30 -4.48
CA GLY A 162 -13.10 -9.74 -3.15
C GLY A 162 -11.99 -9.73 -2.11
N PHE A 163 -10.80 -9.18 -2.38
CA PHE A 163 -9.77 -9.09 -1.36
C PHE A 163 -10.10 -8.00 -0.34
N PHE A 164 -9.96 -8.31 0.95
CA PHE A 164 -10.10 -7.32 2.01
C PHE A 164 -8.88 -6.39 2.07
N LYS A 165 -9.11 -5.08 2.16
CA LYS A 165 -8.10 -4.02 2.19
C LYS A 165 -8.56 -2.84 3.07
N PRO A 166 -7.64 -2.04 3.65
CA PRO A 166 -6.18 -2.20 3.64
C PRO A 166 -5.72 -3.38 4.50
N GLU A 167 -4.46 -3.80 4.36
CA GLU A 167 -3.91 -4.81 5.28
C GLU A 167 -3.61 -4.23 6.65
N LEU A 168 -3.06 -3.01 6.71
CA LEU A 168 -2.77 -2.27 7.94
C LEU A 168 -2.92 -0.77 7.68
N ALA A 169 -2.92 0.01 8.74
CA ALA A 169 -2.87 1.46 8.68
C ALA A 169 -1.56 2.03 9.22
N ALA A 170 -1.31 3.30 8.96
CA ALA A 170 -0.28 4.09 9.63
C ALA A 170 -0.77 5.53 9.82
N PRO A 171 -0.14 6.33 10.70
CA PRO A 171 -0.49 7.73 10.88
C PRO A 171 -0.53 8.49 9.55
N GLY A 172 -1.69 9.07 9.24
CA GLY A 172 -1.93 9.74 7.96
C GLY A 172 -2.54 11.14 8.07
N ARG A 173 -2.87 11.62 9.28
CA ARG A 173 -3.34 13.00 9.50
C ARG A 173 -2.17 13.91 9.87
N GLN A 174 -2.09 15.09 9.22
CA GLN A 174 -1.18 16.19 9.56
C GLN A 174 0.30 15.79 9.66
N ILE A 175 0.74 14.86 8.82
CA ILE A 175 2.13 14.43 8.75
C ILE A 175 2.98 15.55 8.17
N THR A 176 4.01 15.97 8.90
CA THR A 176 4.93 17.04 8.50
C THR A 176 6.18 16.47 7.87
N SER A 177 6.52 16.95 6.67
CA SER A 177 7.75 16.52 5.97
C SER A 177 8.23 17.60 4.99
N SER A 178 9.38 17.35 4.38
CA SER A 178 10.04 18.27 3.46
C SER A 178 9.22 18.52 2.21
N VAL A 179 9.17 19.76 1.74
CA VAL A 179 8.55 20.13 0.46
C VAL A 179 9.41 21.21 -0.22
N PRO A 180 9.54 21.23 -1.57
CA PRO A 180 10.19 22.34 -2.25
C PRO A 180 9.37 23.62 -2.02
N ALA A 181 10.03 24.69 -1.55
CA ALA A 181 9.37 25.93 -1.15
C ALA A 181 8.53 26.59 -2.26
N ALA A 182 8.93 26.37 -3.52
CA ALA A 182 8.29 26.91 -4.73
C ALA A 182 7.37 25.90 -5.45
N SER A 183 7.12 24.72 -4.85
CA SER A 183 6.25 23.71 -5.44
C SER A 183 4.78 24.15 -5.54
N THR A 184 4.02 23.48 -6.40
CA THR A 184 2.57 23.66 -6.54
C THR A 184 1.87 23.49 -5.18
N LEU A 185 2.17 22.43 -4.41
CA LEU A 185 1.58 22.21 -3.08
C LEU A 185 1.88 23.35 -2.10
N ALA A 186 3.13 23.81 -2.03
CA ALA A 186 3.54 24.90 -1.15
C ALA A 186 2.87 26.24 -1.52
N THR A 187 2.49 26.40 -2.78
CA THR A 187 1.79 27.59 -3.30
C THR A 187 0.28 27.52 -3.05
N LEU A 188 -0.34 26.35 -3.26
CA LEU A 188 -1.78 26.13 -3.07
C LEU A 188 -2.18 26.14 -1.59
N PHE A 189 -1.30 25.66 -0.70
CA PHE A 189 -1.61 25.49 0.72
C PHE A 189 -0.62 26.25 1.63
N PRO A 190 -0.54 27.59 1.53
CA PRO A 190 0.44 28.38 2.29
C PRO A 190 0.22 28.29 3.81
N SER A 191 -1.02 28.07 4.26
CA SER A 191 -1.35 27.88 5.68
C SER A 191 -0.87 26.56 6.26
N ARG A 192 -0.43 25.62 5.43
CA ARG A 192 0.09 24.31 5.86
C ARG A 192 1.61 24.28 6.00
N LYS A 193 2.29 25.39 5.72
CA LYS A 193 3.75 25.50 5.91
C LYS A 193 4.07 25.44 7.40
N ALA A 194 4.83 24.43 7.81
CA ALA A 194 5.36 24.28 9.16
C ALA A 194 6.69 25.05 9.33
N ALA A 195 7.49 25.11 8.28
CA ALA A 195 8.72 25.91 8.19
C ALA A 195 9.06 26.19 6.70
N SER A 196 10.17 26.86 6.40
CA SER A 196 10.51 27.31 5.03
C SER A 196 10.46 26.21 3.96
N ASN A 197 10.86 24.98 4.30
CA ASN A 197 10.86 23.83 3.39
C ASN A 197 10.09 22.63 3.97
N TYR A 198 9.12 22.89 4.85
CA TYR A 198 8.33 21.84 5.50
C TYR A 198 6.86 22.23 5.48
N MET A 199 6.00 21.26 5.20
CA MET A 199 4.55 21.43 5.32
C MET A 199 3.92 20.17 5.90
N TRP A 200 2.74 20.34 6.49
CA TRP A 200 1.92 19.23 6.94
C TRP A 200 0.81 18.92 5.94
N MET A 201 0.56 17.64 5.69
CA MET A 201 -0.51 17.16 4.82
C MET A 201 -1.22 15.97 5.46
N SER A 202 -2.42 15.67 4.97
CA SER A 202 -3.20 14.51 5.41
C SER A 202 -3.58 13.66 4.21
N GLY A 203 -3.55 12.34 4.35
CA GLY A 203 -3.87 11.38 3.29
C GLY A 203 -3.15 10.04 3.48
N THR A 204 -3.70 8.98 2.91
CA THR A 204 -3.05 7.65 2.84
C THR A 204 -1.73 7.71 2.06
N SER A 205 -1.60 8.66 1.12
CA SER A 205 -0.34 9.08 0.48
C SER A 205 0.82 9.29 1.47
N PHE A 206 0.54 9.74 2.69
CA PHE A 206 1.54 10.06 3.71
C PHE A 206 1.65 8.99 4.80
N ALA A 207 0.68 8.08 4.89
CA ALA A 207 0.76 6.87 5.71
C ALA A 207 1.63 5.79 5.04
N ALA A 208 1.45 5.55 3.73
CA ALA A 208 2.22 4.57 2.95
C ALA A 208 3.76 4.71 3.08
N PRO A 209 4.37 5.91 3.04
CA PRO A 209 5.81 6.05 3.22
C PRO A 209 6.32 5.73 4.63
N LEU A 210 5.48 5.80 5.68
CA LEU A 210 5.86 5.32 7.01
C LEU A 210 6.12 3.81 6.97
N VAL A 211 5.16 3.06 6.41
CA VAL A 211 5.27 1.60 6.21
C VAL A 211 6.43 1.25 5.28
N SER A 212 6.66 2.04 4.22
CA SER A 212 7.81 1.84 3.32
C SER A 212 9.15 2.01 4.02
N GLY A 213 9.27 3.03 4.89
CA GLY A 213 10.45 3.23 5.71
C GLY A 213 10.67 2.07 6.69
N THR A 214 9.62 1.61 7.37
CA THR A 214 9.70 0.45 8.26
C THR A 214 10.09 -0.81 7.49
N ALA A 215 9.53 -1.06 6.31
CA ALA A 215 9.91 -2.17 5.43
C ALA A 215 11.41 -2.11 5.05
N ALA A 216 11.94 -0.92 4.74
CA ALA A 216 13.35 -0.74 4.44
C ALA A 216 14.24 -1.02 5.68
N TRP A 217 13.81 -0.61 6.87
CA TRP A 217 14.48 -0.92 8.13
C TRP A 217 14.45 -2.42 8.45
N MET A 218 13.31 -3.10 8.27
CA MET A 218 13.18 -4.55 8.43
C MET A 218 14.14 -5.30 7.51
N LEU A 219 14.24 -4.87 6.25
CA LEU A 219 15.16 -5.46 5.27
C LEU A 219 16.64 -5.16 5.55
N ALA A 220 16.94 -4.04 6.23
CA ALA A 220 18.30 -3.77 6.70
C ALA A 220 18.72 -4.75 7.81
N ARG A 221 17.78 -5.16 8.69
CA ARG A 221 18.00 -6.18 9.72
C ARG A 221 17.93 -7.61 9.20
N ASN A 222 17.06 -7.86 8.23
CA ASN A 222 16.79 -9.18 7.66
C ASN A 222 16.93 -9.17 6.12
N PRO A 223 18.17 -9.10 5.57
CA PRO A 223 18.38 -8.88 4.14
C PRO A 223 17.82 -9.98 3.23
N SER A 224 17.66 -11.20 3.76
CA SER A 224 17.14 -12.37 3.05
C SER A 224 15.62 -12.47 3.05
N TRP A 225 14.90 -11.60 3.76
CA TRP A 225 13.45 -11.67 3.78
C TRP A 225 12.84 -11.38 2.40
N THR A 226 11.82 -12.15 2.07
CA THR A 226 10.98 -11.94 0.89
C THR A 226 9.93 -10.86 1.14
N PRO A 227 9.31 -10.31 0.08
CA PRO A 227 8.21 -9.38 0.26
C PRO A 227 7.04 -9.95 1.09
N ASP A 228 6.70 -11.22 0.90
CA ASP A 228 5.69 -11.91 1.72
C ASP A 228 6.04 -11.92 3.21
N GLN A 229 7.33 -12.14 3.55
CA GLN A 229 7.79 -12.13 4.94
C GLN A 229 7.74 -10.72 5.54
N VAL A 230 8.10 -9.68 4.76
CA VAL A 230 7.97 -8.29 5.20
C VAL A 230 6.50 -7.93 5.43
N LYS A 231 5.60 -8.32 4.52
CA LYS A 231 4.14 -8.12 4.66
C LYS A 231 3.61 -8.79 5.92
N GLY A 232 3.94 -10.06 6.11
CA GLY A 232 3.51 -10.81 7.29
C GLY A 232 4.07 -10.27 8.60
N ALA A 233 5.30 -9.77 8.60
CA ALA A 233 5.91 -9.14 9.76
C ALA A 233 5.19 -7.82 10.13
N LEU A 234 4.96 -6.94 9.15
CA LEU A 234 4.22 -5.69 9.35
C LEU A 234 2.79 -5.92 9.84
N MET A 235 2.09 -6.91 9.28
CA MET A 235 0.72 -7.24 9.71
C MET A 235 0.67 -7.87 11.10
N LEU A 236 1.71 -8.62 11.50
CA LEU A 236 1.78 -9.23 12.83
C LEU A 236 2.11 -8.21 13.92
N ASP A 237 2.91 -7.21 13.57
CA ASP A 237 3.39 -6.16 14.47
C ASP A 237 2.41 -5.00 14.64
N ALA A 238 1.42 -4.88 13.75
CA ALA A 238 0.40 -3.85 13.84
C ALA A 238 -0.45 -3.99 15.12
N ASP A 239 -0.67 -2.88 15.81
CA ASP A 239 -1.46 -2.82 17.05
C ASP A 239 -2.87 -2.29 16.74
N GLU A 240 -3.89 -2.97 17.26
CA GLU A 240 -5.28 -2.54 17.09
C GLU A 240 -5.61 -1.52 18.19
N PRO A 241 -5.99 -0.27 17.86
CA PRO A 241 -6.39 0.70 18.87
C PRO A 241 -7.68 0.26 19.57
N ASP A 242 -7.79 0.50 20.88
CA ASP A 242 -8.95 0.09 21.71
C ASP A 242 -10.24 0.89 21.40
N GLY A 243 -10.20 1.78 20.39
CA GLY A 243 -11.23 2.74 20.00
C GLY A 243 -12.36 2.20 19.10
N TYR A 244 -13.37 3.04 18.85
CA TYR A 244 -14.55 2.71 18.03
C TYR A 244 -14.26 2.86 16.53
N ASP A 245 -13.59 1.88 15.94
CA ASP A 245 -13.42 1.84 14.48
C ASP A 245 -14.49 1.00 13.78
N ALA A 246 -14.86 1.41 12.56
CA ALA A 246 -15.63 0.56 11.69
C ALA A 246 -14.81 -0.72 11.44
N PRO A 247 -15.37 -1.93 11.64
CA PRO A 247 -14.62 -3.18 11.50
C PRO A 247 -13.83 -3.22 10.20
N GLY A 248 -12.50 -3.33 10.32
CA GLY A 248 -11.60 -3.40 9.18
C GLY A 248 -11.14 -2.07 8.57
N ALA A 249 -11.52 -0.92 9.12
CA ALA A 249 -11.07 0.37 8.58
C ALA A 249 -9.54 0.59 8.69
N LEU A 250 -8.90 -0.04 9.68
CA LEU A 250 -7.45 -0.03 9.88
C LEU A 250 -6.76 -1.34 9.44
N GLY A 251 -7.47 -2.21 8.73
CA GLY A 251 -6.96 -3.54 8.42
C GLY A 251 -6.81 -4.38 9.69
N VAL A 252 -5.60 -4.91 9.94
CA VAL A 252 -5.26 -5.66 11.17
C VAL A 252 -4.75 -4.77 12.31
N GLY A 253 -4.57 -3.46 12.10
CA GLY A 253 -4.08 -2.53 13.10
C GLY A 253 -3.29 -1.36 12.51
N VAL A 254 -2.82 -0.47 13.38
CA VAL A 254 -1.89 0.62 13.04
C VAL A 254 -0.45 0.14 13.20
N LEU A 255 0.42 0.57 12.28
CA LEU A 255 1.86 0.35 12.33
C LEU A 255 2.43 0.71 13.71
N ASP A 256 2.93 -0.29 14.44
CA ASP A 256 3.73 -0.09 15.64
C ASP A 256 5.20 0.14 15.22
N SER A 257 5.82 1.21 15.73
CA SER A 257 7.24 1.51 15.49
C SER A 257 8.17 1.06 16.61
N ASP A 258 7.61 0.70 17.77
CA ASP A 258 8.33 0.20 18.94
C ASP A 258 8.43 -1.33 18.95
N GLY A 259 7.54 -1.99 18.21
CA GLY A 259 7.61 -3.40 17.87
C GLY A 259 8.93 -3.76 17.19
N ASP A 260 9.68 -4.71 17.78
CA ASP A 260 10.66 -5.46 17.00
C ASP A 260 9.86 -6.54 16.26
N PRO A 261 9.60 -6.43 14.95
CA PRO A 261 8.84 -7.41 14.16
C PRO A 261 9.51 -8.81 14.13
N GLY A 262 10.60 -8.95 14.87
CA GLY A 262 11.25 -10.19 15.22
C GLY A 262 12.36 -10.55 14.25
N THR A 263 13.34 -11.27 14.78
CA THR A 263 14.34 -12.03 14.02
C THR A 263 13.77 -13.40 13.55
N GLY A 264 12.44 -13.49 13.44
CA GLY A 264 11.69 -14.74 13.29
C GLY A 264 11.38 -15.14 11.85
N ASN A 265 10.49 -16.13 11.73
CA ASN A 265 9.90 -16.56 10.45
C ASN A 265 8.47 -16.02 10.38
N PRO A 266 8.26 -14.77 9.90
CA PRO A 266 6.94 -14.17 9.84
C PRO A 266 6.00 -14.98 8.92
N PRO A 267 4.68 -14.88 9.14
CA PRO A 267 3.70 -15.56 8.31
C PRO A 267 3.82 -15.11 6.85
N ASN A 268 3.26 -15.89 5.93
CA ASN A 268 3.13 -15.52 4.52
C ASN A 268 1.66 -15.24 4.21
N PRO A 269 1.22 -13.97 4.19
CA PRO A 269 -0.16 -13.61 3.86
C PRO A 269 -0.59 -14.01 2.44
N ASN A 270 0.38 -14.18 1.53
CA ASN A 270 0.15 -14.52 0.12
C ASN A 270 0.29 -16.02 -0.16
N ALA A 271 0.39 -16.88 0.87
CA ALA A 271 0.63 -18.32 0.70
C ALA A 271 -0.39 -19.01 -0.22
N ALA A 272 -1.66 -18.61 -0.14
CA ALA A 272 -2.72 -19.14 -1.00
C ALA A 272 -2.59 -18.70 -2.47
N LEU A 273 -1.96 -17.57 -2.75
CA LEU A 273 -1.73 -17.05 -4.11
C LEU A 273 -0.49 -17.65 -4.74
N ASN A 274 0.50 -18.00 -3.93
CA ASN A 274 1.80 -18.52 -4.40
C ASN A 274 1.71 -19.82 -5.23
N GLN A 275 0.62 -20.58 -5.10
CA GLN A 275 0.37 -21.76 -5.96
C GLN A 275 0.04 -21.41 -7.42
N PHE A 276 -0.34 -20.15 -7.70
CA PHE A 276 -0.62 -19.64 -9.03
C PHE A 276 0.53 -18.79 -9.59
N VAL A 277 1.68 -18.77 -8.92
CA VAL A 277 2.88 -18.10 -9.43
C VAL A 277 3.62 -19.06 -10.36
N VAL A 278 3.82 -18.61 -11.60
CA VAL A 278 4.50 -19.36 -12.66
C VAL A 278 5.76 -18.63 -13.14
N ILE A 279 6.59 -19.32 -13.92
CA ILE A 279 7.72 -18.69 -14.62
C ILE A 279 7.26 -18.30 -16.01
N ASP A 280 7.36 -17.02 -16.34
CA ASP A 280 7.14 -16.56 -17.71
C ASP A 280 8.22 -17.16 -18.63
N PRO A 281 7.83 -17.96 -19.65
CA PRO A 281 8.78 -18.62 -20.52
C PRO A 281 9.59 -17.65 -21.39
N THR A 282 9.12 -16.42 -21.57
CA THR A 282 9.77 -15.39 -22.39
C THR A 282 10.83 -14.63 -21.61
N THR A 283 10.53 -14.27 -20.36
CA THR A 283 11.39 -13.41 -19.54
C THR A 283 12.17 -14.18 -18.47
N GLY A 284 11.76 -15.41 -18.15
CA GLY A 284 12.31 -16.20 -17.03
C GLY A 284 11.94 -15.64 -15.66
N GLN A 285 11.09 -14.61 -15.58
CA GLN A 285 10.68 -13.97 -14.34
C GLN A 285 9.46 -14.68 -13.75
N LYS A 286 9.31 -14.59 -12.42
CA LYS A 286 8.07 -15.00 -11.75
C LYS A 286 6.93 -14.02 -12.11
N VAL A 287 5.77 -14.57 -12.46
CA VAL A 287 4.54 -13.85 -12.77
C VAL A 287 3.35 -14.55 -12.11
N PHE A 288 2.28 -13.82 -11.82
CA PHE A 288 1.05 -14.38 -11.29
C PHE A 288 0.14 -14.83 -12.44
N ASP A 289 -0.29 -16.09 -12.42
CA ASP A 289 -1.30 -16.62 -13.34
C ASP A 289 -2.70 -16.30 -12.79
N SER A 290 -3.11 -15.06 -12.98
CA SER A 290 -4.39 -14.55 -12.50
C SER A 290 -5.59 -15.27 -13.16
N ALA A 291 -5.43 -15.83 -14.36
CA ALA A 291 -6.47 -16.61 -15.02
C ALA A 291 -6.69 -17.98 -14.36
N SER A 292 -5.60 -18.69 -14.01
CA SER A 292 -5.69 -19.93 -13.24
C SER A 292 -6.22 -19.68 -11.83
N TRP A 293 -5.79 -18.60 -11.18
CA TRP A 293 -6.34 -18.16 -9.90
C TRP A 293 -7.86 -17.90 -9.99
N ALA A 294 -8.31 -17.11 -10.96
CA ALA A 294 -9.74 -16.83 -11.15
C ALA A 294 -10.56 -18.08 -11.46
N SER A 295 -10.00 -19.00 -12.24
CA SER A 295 -10.64 -20.28 -12.54
C SER A 295 -10.82 -21.13 -11.27
N ALA A 296 -9.78 -21.20 -10.42
CA ALA A 296 -9.86 -21.88 -9.14
C ALA A 296 -10.84 -21.19 -8.17
N ALA A 297 -10.85 -19.85 -8.16
CA ALA A 297 -11.77 -19.04 -7.37
C ALA A 297 -13.23 -19.30 -7.73
N ALA A 298 -13.54 -19.34 -9.03
CA ALA A 298 -14.89 -19.59 -9.53
C ALA A 298 -15.34 -21.05 -9.35
N ALA A 299 -14.42 -22.01 -9.45
CA ALA A 299 -14.74 -23.44 -9.38
C ALA A 299 -15.04 -23.93 -7.96
N ASN A 300 -14.56 -23.23 -6.94
CA ASN A 300 -14.80 -23.60 -5.57
C ASN A 300 -16.01 -22.82 -5.03
N ALA A 301 -17.13 -23.52 -4.76
CA ALA A 301 -18.32 -22.92 -4.17
C ALA A 301 -17.99 -22.22 -2.85
N SER A 302 -16.96 -22.66 -2.10
CA SER A 302 -16.44 -21.99 -0.92
C SER A 302 -15.49 -20.81 -1.22
N TRP A 303 -14.95 -20.61 -2.41
CA TRP A 303 -14.30 -19.33 -2.77
C TRP A 303 -15.32 -18.31 -3.29
N ALA A 304 -16.33 -18.78 -4.03
CA ALA A 304 -17.48 -17.97 -4.42
C ALA A 304 -18.42 -17.64 -3.23
N SER A 305 -18.31 -18.37 -2.09
CA SER A 305 -19.12 -18.14 -0.87
C SER A 305 -18.35 -17.83 0.41
N ALA A 306 -17.05 -18.14 0.55
CA ALA A 306 -16.23 -17.72 1.72
C ALA A 306 -15.67 -16.32 1.55
N SER A 307 -16.44 -15.43 0.92
CA SER A 307 -16.09 -14.02 0.90
C SER A 307 -16.42 -13.37 2.25
N TRP A 308 -15.52 -13.62 3.20
CA TRP A 308 -14.97 -12.63 4.15
C TRP A 308 -15.86 -12.05 5.26
N SER A 309 -17.02 -12.62 5.56
CA SER A 309 -17.65 -12.37 6.86
C SER A 309 -17.06 -13.32 7.92
N SER A 310 -16.28 -12.77 8.85
CA SER A 310 -15.86 -13.39 10.12
C SER A 310 -14.66 -14.37 10.15
N ALA A 311 -13.59 -14.12 9.38
CA ALA A 311 -12.28 -14.46 9.93
C ALA A 311 -11.98 -13.45 11.05
N SER A 312 -12.41 -13.77 12.28
CA SER A 312 -12.06 -12.98 13.46
C SER A 312 -10.58 -13.17 13.75
N TRP A 313 -9.76 -12.33 13.11
CA TRP A 313 -8.34 -12.16 13.44
C TRP A 313 -8.16 -11.78 14.92
N ALA A 314 -9.19 -11.18 15.53
CA ALA A 314 -9.23 -10.81 16.94
C ALA A 314 -9.30 -11.99 17.95
N ASN A 315 -9.45 -13.25 17.52
CA ASN A 315 -9.63 -14.36 18.47
C ASN A 315 -8.82 -15.64 18.18
N ALA A 316 -7.89 -15.60 17.22
CA ALA A 316 -6.95 -16.70 17.07
C ALA A 316 -5.95 -16.66 18.23
N SER A 317 -6.01 -17.63 19.14
CA SER A 317 -4.92 -17.87 20.08
C SER A 317 -3.71 -18.39 19.28
N TRP A 318 -2.84 -17.47 18.85
CA TRP A 318 -1.75 -17.73 17.90
C TRP A 318 -0.65 -18.69 18.39
N SER A 319 -0.78 -19.22 19.62
CA SER A 319 0.17 -20.19 20.18
C SER A 319 -0.09 -21.66 19.81
N SER A 320 -1.16 -22.00 19.09
CA SER A 320 -1.47 -23.41 18.80
C SER A 320 -2.18 -23.73 17.48
N ALA A 321 -2.26 -22.81 16.50
CA ALA A 321 -2.91 -23.11 15.23
C ALA A 321 -2.02 -23.97 14.31
N SER A 322 -2.28 -25.29 14.29
CA SER A 322 -1.80 -26.19 13.24
C SER A 322 -2.57 -25.91 11.95
N TRP A 323 -1.90 -25.31 10.97
CA TRP A 323 -2.46 -24.92 9.66
C TRP A 323 -2.64 -26.13 8.74
N SER A 324 -3.47 -27.08 9.16
CA SER A 324 -4.00 -28.13 8.31
C SER A 324 -5.50 -28.26 8.59
N SER A 325 -6.29 -27.91 7.58
CA SER A 325 -7.76 -27.98 7.49
C SER A 325 -8.55 -26.86 8.17
N ALA A 326 -9.22 -26.04 7.35
CA ALA A 326 -10.41 -25.32 7.73
C ALA A 326 -11.43 -25.46 6.59
N SER A 327 -12.53 -26.18 6.86
CA SER A 327 -13.69 -26.35 5.99
C SER A 327 -14.89 -25.74 6.70
N TRP A 328 -15.57 -24.73 6.15
CA TRP A 328 -16.76 -24.18 6.85
C TRP A 328 -17.82 -23.65 5.89
N ALA A 329 -19.07 -23.77 6.35
CA ALA A 329 -20.32 -23.68 5.61
C ALA A 329 -21.22 -22.54 6.11
N ASP A 330 -22.13 -22.15 5.21
CA ASP A 330 -23.45 -21.48 5.35
C ASP A 330 -23.62 -19.93 5.26
N ALA A 331 -24.29 -19.55 4.15
CA ALA A 331 -25.34 -18.53 3.89
C ALA A 331 -25.06 -17.01 4.02
N SER A 332 -25.59 -16.06 3.20
CA SER A 332 -26.39 -16.00 1.95
C SER A 332 -26.42 -14.54 1.43
N TRP A 333 -26.72 -14.33 0.13
CA TRP A 333 -26.53 -13.10 -0.68
C TRP A 333 -27.67 -12.05 -0.67
N ALA A 334 -27.31 -10.82 -1.06
CA ALA A 334 -28.13 -9.94 -1.92
C ALA A 334 -27.24 -9.06 -2.84
N ASP A 335 -27.72 -8.83 -4.07
CA ASP A 335 -27.01 -8.49 -5.31
C ASP A 335 -26.30 -7.12 -5.42
N ALA A 336 -25.29 -7.05 -6.30
CA ALA A 336 -24.97 -5.83 -7.07
C ALA A 336 -24.51 -6.19 -8.50
N SER A 337 -25.16 -5.55 -9.49
CA SER A 337 -25.00 -5.73 -10.93
C SER A 337 -23.78 -5.02 -11.51
N TRP A 338 -23.13 -5.65 -12.49
CA TRP A 338 -21.96 -5.16 -13.22
C TRP A 338 -22.34 -4.19 -14.35
N ALA A 339 -21.70 -3.01 -14.39
CA ALA A 339 -21.66 -2.14 -15.56
C ALA A 339 -20.21 -1.96 -16.01
N ASN A 340 -19.97 -2.12 -17.32
CA ASN A 340 -18.66 -1.92 -17.94
C ASN A 340 -18.24 -0.45 -17.86
N HIS A 341 -17.09 -0.16 -17.24
CA HIS A 341 -16.47 1.16 -17.25
C HIS A 341 -15.19 1.16 -18.10
N VAL A 342 -15.08 2.20 -18.93
CA VAL A 342 -13.92 2.53 -19.77
C VAL A 342 -12.74 2.90 -18.87
N LEU A 343 -11.58 2.27 -19.08
CA LEU A 343 -10.34 2.53 -18.35
C LEU A 343 -9.92 4.00 -18.52
N ALA A 344 -9.85 4.75 -17.42
CA ALA A 344 -9.20 6.05 -17.40
C ALA A 344 -7.68 5.83 -17.27
N ASN A 345 -6.91 6.22 -18.27
CA ASN A 345 -5.45 6.01 -18.34
C ASN A 345 -4.62 6.96 -17.46
N THR A 346 -5.21 7.60 -16.44
CA THR A 346 -4.59 8.69 -15.67
C THR A 346 -4.25 8.30 -14.22
N LEU A 347 -2.97 8.49 -13.89
CA LEU A 347 -2.31 8.73 -12.59
C LEU A 347 -2.75 9.98 -11.84
N SER A 348 -3.11 9.94 -10.56
CA SER A 348 -2.98 11.14 -9.72
C SER A 348 -2.45 10.85 -8.31
N VAL A 349 -1.78 11.85 -7.74
CA VAL A 349 -1.53 11.93 -6.29
C VAL A 349 -2.86 11.98 -5.53
N GLU A 350 -2.88 11.38 -4.34
CA GLU A 350 -4.03 11.44 -3.41
C GLU A 350 -3.86 12.45 -2.30
#